data_AF-A0A7C7N8W9-F1
#
_entry.id   AF-A0A7C7N8W9-F1
#
_cell.length_a   1.000
_cell.length_b   1.000
_cell.length_c   1.000
_cell.angle_alpha   90.00
_cell.angle_beta   90.00
_cell.angle_gamma   90.00
#
_symmetry.space_group_name_H-M   'P 1'
#
loop_
_entity.id
_entity.type
_entity.pdbx_description
1 polymer ?
#
loop_
_entity_poly.entity_id
_entity_poly.type
_entity_poly.pdbx_seq_one_letter_code
_entity_poly.pdbx_strand_id
1 'polypeptide(L)'
;MQHRWKSLIGTVLTIALIPLSACTSKTDEVPTIADGTNVTIEYTLTLSDGEEVDSNVGKDPLAFTQGTGQLISGLERQMVGMKVGDTAVIFVEEAEAYGEYDPGKRMTVDKKNMPPDVQVGSQLAGPGGQPVKVTEVTDTSVTVDINHPLAGKDLMFDIRVLTVEP
;
A
#
# COMPACT_ATOMS: atom_id res chain seq x y z
N MET A 1 65.87 -37.33 -53.85
CA MET A 1 65.25 -37.93 -55.05
C MET A 1 64.06 -38.76 -54.56
N GLN A 2 62.86 -38.16 -54.57
CA GLN A 2 61.71 -38.54 -55.40
C GLN A 2 61.26 -40.00 -55.27
N HIS A 3 60.04 -40.23 -54.76
CA HIS A 3 58.88 -40.75 -55.51
C HIS A 3 57.68 -40.96 -54.55
N ARG A 4 56.59 -40.19 -54.70
CA ARG A 4 55.30 -40.53 -55.36
C ARG A 4 54.24 -41.20 -54.44
N TRP A 5 53.32 -40.36 -53.98
CA TRP A 5 51.84 -40.47 -54.00
C TRP A 5 51.19 -41.82 -54.41
N LYS A 6 50.29 -42.34 -53.53
CA LYS A 6 48.98 -43.02 -53.78
C LYS A 6 48.13 -42.94 -52.48
N SER A 7 47.13 -42.05 -52.38
CA SER A 7 45.69 -42.23 -52.67
C SER A 7 44.87 -43.04 -51.64
N LEU A 8 43.88 -42.32 -51.06
CA LEU A 8 42.47 -42.67 -50.80
C LEU A 8 42.01 -43.25 -49.44
N ILE A 9 40.78 -42.80 -49.08
CA ILE A 9 39.82 -43.25 -48.05
C ILE A 9 40.07 -42.56 -46.69
N GLY A 10 39.22 -41.67 -46.16
CA GLY A 10 37.78 -41.53 -46.27
C GLY A 10 37.18 -41.77 -44.89
N THR A 11 37.06 -40.72 -44.06
CA THR A 11 36.24 -40.79 -42.83
C THR A 11 35.71 -39.38 -42.53
N VAL A 12 34.45 -39.15 -42.86
CA VAL A 12 33.68 -38.00 -42.39
C VAL A 12 33.39 -38.26 -40.91
N LEU A 13 34.03 -37.49 -40.03
CA LEU A 13 33.70 -37.50 -38.61
C LEU A 13 32.39 -36.72 -38.42
N THR A 14 31.26 -37.42 -38.46
CA THR A 14 29.97 -36.84 -38.09
C THR A 14 29.98 -36.55 -36.59
N ILE A 15 30.20 -35.29 -36.22
CA ILE A 15 29.91 -34.81 -34.87
C ILE A 15 28.39 -34.87 -34.71
N ALA A 16 27.90 -35.88 -34.01
CA ALA A 16 26.52 -35.92 -33.55
C ALA A 16 26.36 -34.79 -32.51
N LEU A 17 25.86 -33.65 -32.98
CA LEU A 17 25.39 -32.56 -32.15
C LEU A 17 24.12 -33.06 -31.44
N ILE A 18 24.27 -33.71 -30.29
CA ILE A 18 23.14 -33.96 -29.40
C ILE A 18 22.73 -32.60 -28.86
N PRO A 19 21.53 -32.09 -29.16
CA PRO A 19 21.06 -30.88 -28.51
C PRO A 19 21.00 -31.18 -27.01
N LEU A 20 21.79 -30.44 -26.24
CA LEU A 20 21.64 -30.34 -24.80
C LEU A 20 20.23 -29.76 -24.60
N SER A 21 19.22 -30.63 -24.46
CA SER A 21 17.90 -30.22 -24.04
C SER A 21 18.08 -29.52 -22.70
N ALA A 22 18.00 -28.20 -22.73
CA ALA A 22 17.93 -27.39 -21.53
C ALA A 22 16.72 -27.90 -20.76
N CYS A 23 16.96 -28.53 -19.61
CA CYS A 23 15.94 -28.62 -18.59
C CYS A 23 15.66 -27.19 -18.14
N THR A 24 14.69 -26.53 -18.77
CA THR A 24 14.08 -25.34 -18.22
C THR A 24 13.33 -25.78 -16.97
N SER A 25 13.98 -25.71 -15.81
CA SER A 25 13.26 -25.62 -14.55
C SER A 25 12.39 -24.39 -14.64
N LYS A 26 11.06 -24.54 -14.58
CA LYS A 26 10.18 -23.43 -14.25
C LYS A 26 10.64 -22.93 -12.89
N THR A 27 11.35 -21.81 -12.85
CA THR A 27 11.58 -21.11 -11.60
C THR A 27 10.20 -20.70 -11.10
N ASP A 28 9.79 -21.20 -9.94
CA ASP A 28 8.62 -20.67 -9.24
C ASP A 28 8.92 -19.21 -8.92
N GLU A 29 8.47 -18.31 -9.80
CA GLU A 29 8.60 -16.88 -9.62
C GLU A 29 7.70 -16.47 -8.45
N VAL A 30 8.31 -16.04 -7.35
CA VAL A 30 7.57 -15.57 -6.18
C VAL A 30 6.74 -14.35 -6.61
N PRO A 31 5.40 -14.39 -6.49
CA PRO A 31 4.56 -13.25 -6.85
C PRO A 31 5.00 -11.98 -6.12
N THR A 32 5.01 -10.88 -6.85
CA THR A 32 5.28 -9.54 -6.33
C THR A 32 4.03 -8.70 -6.39
N ILE A 33 3.87 -7.77 -5.45
CA ILE A 33 2.76 -6.82 -5.45
C ILE A 33 2.79 -6.00 -6.74
N ALA A 34 1.69 -6.05 -7.49
CA ALA A 34 1.44 -5.30 -8.71
C ALA A 34 -0.07 -5.06 -8.87
N ASP A 35 -0.48 -4.14 -9.73
CA ASP A 35 -1.90 -3.84 -9.95
C ASP A 35 -2.71 -5.11 -10.26
N GLY A 36 -3.83 -5.28 -9.57
CA GLY A 36 -4.71 -6.44 -9.66
C GLY A 36 -4.37 -7.60 -8.72
N THR A 37 -3.19 -7.62 -8.10
CA THR A 37 -2.85 -8.63 -7.10
C THR A 37 -3.69 -8.48 -5.82
N ASN A 38 -4.11 -9.60 -5.23
CA ASN A 38 -4.69 -9.65 -3.91
C ASN A 38 -3.58 -9.81 -2.87
N VAL A 39 -3.55 -8.91 -1.90
CA VAL A 39 -2.47 -8.80 -0.93
C VAL A 39 -3.07 -8.82 0.47
N THR A 40 -2.39 -9.50 1.39
CA THR A 40 -2.66 -9.35 2.82
C THR A 40 -1.44 -8.79 3.54
N ILE A 41 -1.66 -7.82 4.42
CA ILE A 41 -0.62 -7.17 5.21
C ILE A 41 -0.96 -7.13 6.70
N GLU A 42 0.09 -7.16 7.51
CA GLU A 42 0.09 -6.57 8.84
C GLU A 42 0.71 -5.18 8.75
N TYR A 43 0.21 -4.26 9.57
CA TYR A 43 0.73 -2.91 9.65
C TYR A 43 0.61 -2.30 11.05
N THR A 44 1.48 -1.35 11.32
CA THR A 44 1.34 -0.37 12.39
C THR A 44 1.49 1.02 11.81
N LEU A 45 0.53 1.90 12.09
CA LEU A 45 0.50 3.28 11.65
C LEU A 45 0.90 4.21 12.80
N THR A 46 1.91 5.03 12.55
CA THR A 46 2.40 6.04 13.50
C THR A 46 2.42 7.43 12.87
N LEU A 47 2.27 8.46 13.69
CA LEU A 47 2.52 9.86 13.33
C LEU A 47 4.01 10.19 13.44
N SER A 48 4.40 11.36 12.92
CA SER A 48 5.78 11.85 12.94
C SER A 48 6.35 12.11 14.35
N ASP A 49 5.48 12.25 15.36
CA ASP A 49 5.86 12.33 16.78
C ASP A 49 6.00 10.96 17.46
N GLY A 50 5.76 9.87 16.74
CA GLY A 50 5.83 8.50 17.22
C GLY A 50 4.55 7.98 17.88
N GLU A 51 3.46 8.75 17.90
CA GLU A 51 2.16 8.26 18.36
C GLU A 51 1.64 7.16 17.44
N GLU A 52 1.32 5.99 18.01
CA GLU A 52 0.62 4.92 17.29
C GLU A 52 -0.87 5.27 17.17
N VAL A 53 -1.36 5.30 15.94
CA VAL A 53 -2.75 5.67 15.61
C VAL A 53 -3.61 4.44 15.36
N ASP A 54 -3.03 3.44 14.67
CA ASP A 54 -3.73 2.20 14.35
C ASP A 54 -2.74 1.04 14.17
N SER A 55 -3.22 -0.18 14.38
CA SER A 55 -2.46 -1.41 14.14
C SER A 55 -3.40 -2.61 14.04
N ASN A 56 -3.07 -3.53 13.13
CA ASN A 56 -3.69 -4.85 13.07
C ASN A 56 -2.76 -5.99 13.53
N VAL A 57 -1.60 -5.68 14.11
CA VAL A 57 -0.69 -6.71 14.65
C VAL A 57 -1.41 -7.48 15.77
N GLY A 58 -1.46 -8.82 15.62
CA GLY A 58 -2.20 -9.69 16.54
C GLY A 58 -3.73 -9.68 16.34
N LYS A 59 -4.23 -9.07 15.26
CA LYS A 59 -5.63 -9.11 14.80
C LYS A 59 -5.70 -9.76 13.41
N ASP A 60 -6.86 -9.70 12.77
CA ASP A 60 -7.02 -10.17 11.39
C ASP A 60 -6.18 -9.33 10.40
N PRO A 61 -5.45 -9.95 9.45
CA PRO A 61 -4.74 -9.24 8.40
C PRO A 61 -5.63 -8.34 7.56
N LEU A 62 -5.07 -7.22 7.11
CA LEU A 62 -5.75 -6.33 6.18
C LEU A 62 -5.59 -6.88 4.76
N ALA A 63 -6.70 -7.27 4.14
CA ALA A 63 -6.74 -7.73 2.76
C ALA A 63 -7.16 -6.59 1.83
N PHE A 64 -6.47 -6.44 0.71
CA PHE A 64 -6.80 -5.45 -0.31
C PHE A 64 -6.39 -5.94 -1.71
N THR A 65 -6.93 -5.29 -2.74
CA THR A 65 -6.49 -5.49 -4.13
C THR A 65 -5.66 -4.28 -4.56
N GLN A 66 -4.39 -4.53 -4.90
CA GLN A 66 -3.45 -3.49 -5.31
C GLN A 66 -3.94 -2.73 -6.54
N GLY A 67 -3.82 -1.40 -6.52
CA GLY A 67 -4.20 -0.53 -7.64
C GLY A 67 -5.69 -0.23 -7.72
N THR A 68 -6.49 -0.62 -6.72
CA THR A 68 -7.93 -0.34 -6.69
C THR A 68 -8.30 0.90 -5.86
N GLY A 69 -7.32 1.53 -5.20
CA GLY A 69 -7.55 2.69 -4.35
C GLY A 69 -8.30 2.34 -3.05
N GLN A 70 -8.12 1.10 -2.58
CA GLN A 70 -8.64 0.68 -1.28
C GLN A 70 -7.77 1.23 -0.13
N LEU A 71 -6.49 1.46 -0.41
CA LEU A 71 -5.57 2.14 0.49
C LEU A 71 -5.20 3.53 -0.06
N ILE A 72 -4.58 4.34 0.78
CA ILE A 72 -4.03 5.63 0.36
C ILE A 72 -2.97 5.43 -0.75
N SER A 73 -2.96 6.33 -1.73
CA SER A 73 -2.19 6.15 -2.97
C SER A 73 -0.69 6.05 -2.71
N GLY A 74 -0.16 6.80 -1.74
CA GLY A 74 1.27 6.75 -1.40
C GLY A 74 1.69 5.40 -0.82
N LEU A 75 0.81 4.72 -0.08
CA LEU A 75 1.07 3.39 0.46
C LEU A 75 1.02 2.33 -0.64
N GLU A 76 -0.05 2.31 -1.47
CA GLU A 76 -0.15 1.37 -2.61
C GLU A 76 1.05 1.52 -3.55
N ARG A 77 1.47 2.76 -3.84
CA ARG A 77 2.61 3.05 -4.73
C ARG A 77 3.93 2.51 -4.18
N GLN A 78 4.18 2.66 -2.88
CA GLN A 78 5.45 2.23 -2.29
C GLN A 78 5.56 0.73 -2.03
N MET A 79 4.44 0.01 -1.98
CA MET A 79 4.44 -1.45 -1.83
C MET A 79 4.67 -2.22 -3.13
N VAL A 80 4.61 -1.56 -4.29
CA VAL A 80 4.81 -2.21 -5.59
C VAL A 80 6.17 -2.93 -5.64
N GLY A 81 6.16 -4.19 -6.05
CA GLY A 81 7.35 -5.03 -6.17
C GLY A 81 7.73 -5.78 -4.89
N MET A 82 7.12 -5.47 -3.74
CA MET A 82 7.33 -6.25 -2.51
C MET A 82 6.81 -7.68 -2.67
N LYS A 83 7.40 -8.61 -1.92
CA LYS A 83 7.09 -10.03 -1.93
C LYS A 83 6.54 -10.47 -0.58
N VAL A 84 5.93 -11.65 -0.56
CA VAL A 84 5.55 -12.32 0.68
C VAL A 84 6.75 -12.41 1.62
N GLY A 85 6.56 -11.98 2.87
CA GLY A 85 7.57 -11.96 3.92
C GLY A 85 8.40 -10.69 3.99
N ASP A 86 8.33 -9.80 3.01
CA ASP A 86 9.00 -8.51 3.06
C ASP A 86 8.41 -7.62 4.16
N THR A 87 9.28 -6.85 4.79
CA THR A 87 8.92 -5.82 5.77
C THR A 87 9.49 -4.47 5.35
N ALA A 88 8.74 -3.40 5.54
CA ALA A 88 9.19 -2.05 5.20
C ALA A 88 8.59 -1.00 6.13
N VAL A 89 9.39 0.02 6.44
CA VAL A 89 8.90 1.25 7.05
C VAL A 89 8.70 2.28 5.93
N ILE A 90 7.44 2.64 5.69
CA ILE A 90 7.00 3.46 4.56
C ILE A 90 6.51 4.81 5.09
N PHE A 91 7.18 5.87 4.67
CA PHE A 91 6.76 7.25 4.93
C PHE A 91 5.81 7.72 3.82
N VAL A 92 4.64 8.24 4.18
CA VAL A 92 3.66 8.78 3.26
C VAL A 92 3.34 10.22 3.63
N GLU A 93 3.62 11.15 2.72
CA GLU A 93 3.30 12.57 2.88
C GLU A 93 1.78 12.78 2.92
N GLU A 94 1.33 13.81 3.64
CA GLU A 94 -0.09 14.13 3.79
C GLU A 94 -0.84 14.19 2.44
N ALA A 95 -0.20 14.72 1.40
CA ALA A 95 -0.78 14.86 0.05
C ALA A 95 -1.06 13.52 -0.65
N GLU A 96 -0.32 12.46 -0.33
CA GLU A 96 -0.52 11.10 -0.82
C GLU A 96 -1.25 10.18 0.19
N ALA A 97 -1.59 10.73 1.36
CA ALA A 97 -2.35 10.08 2.41
C ALA A 97 -3.82 10.54 2.41
N TYR A 98 -4.20 11.37 3.39
CA TYR A 98 -5.57 11.87 3.56
C TYR A 98 -5.75 13.32 3.09
N GLY A 99 -4.74 13.86 2.40
CA GLY A 99 -4.68 15.22 1.90
C GLY A 99 -4.27 16.24 2.96
N GLU A 100 -4.05 17.46 2.50
CA GLU A 100 -3.81 18.61 3.36
C GLU A 100 -5.05 18.92 4.21
N TYR A 101 -4.82 19.47 5.40
CA TYR A 101 -5.90 20.02 6.21
C TYR A 101 -6.51 21.25 5.51
N ASP A 102 -7.83 21.25 5.31
CA ASP A 102 -8.54 22.35 4.67
C ASP A 102 -9.33 23.16 5.72
N PRO A 103 -8.93 24.40 6.05
CA PRO A 103 -9.67 25.27 6.96
C PRO A 103 -11.08 25.62 6.48
N GLY A 104 -11.37 25.44 5.19
CA GLY A 104 -12.68 25.60 4.56
C GLY A 104 -13.58 24.37 4.71
N LYS A 105 -13.04 23.19 5.03
CA LYS A 105 -13.80 21.98 5.41
C LYS A 105 -14.29 22.06 6.85
N ARG A 106 -15.02 23.14 7.14
CA ARG A 106 -15.76 23.34 8.38
C ARG A 106 -17.20 23.65 8.05
N MET A 107 -18.10 23.08 8.83
CA MET A 107 -19.54 23.28 8.65
C MET A 107 -20.11 23.93 9.91
N THR A 108 -20.79 25.06 9.72
CA THR A 108 -21.52 25.72 10.79
C THR A 108 -22.99 25.30 10.74
N VAL A 109 -23.52 24.89 11.88
CA VAL A 109 -24.90 24.44 12.04
C VAL A 109 -25.54 25.22 13.18
N ASP A 110 -26.85 25.43 13.09
CA ASP A 110 -27.62 26.07 14.15
C ASP A 110 -27.59 25.22 15.43
N LYS A 111 -27.26 25.86 16.56
CA LYS A 111 -27.10 25.19 17.86
C LYS A 111 -28.38 24.49 18.30
N LYS A 112 -29.56 24.95 17.86
CA LYS A 112 -30.85 24.31 18.19
C LYS A 112 -30.98 22.89 17.61
N ASN A 113 -30.20 22.55 16.60
CA ASN A 113 -30.19 21.24 15.96
C ASN A 113 -29.12 20.31 16.57
N MET A 114 -28.39 20.77 17.58
CA MET A 114 -27.32 20.02 18.23
C MET A 114 -27.77 19.47 19.59
N PRO A 115 -27.06 18.46 20.13
CA PRO A 115 -27.25 18.03 21.52
C PRO A 115 -27.10 19.21 22.49
N PRO A 116 -27.90 19.27 23.56
CA PRO A 116 -27.93 20.42 24.47
C PRO A 116 -26.62 20.63 25.25
N ASP A 117 -25.79 19.59 25.37
CA ASP A 117 -24.52 19.56 26.09
C ASP A 117 -23.29 19.68 25.17
N VAL A 118 -23.49 20.02 23.90
CA VAL A 118 -22.39 20.19 22.93
C VAL A 118 -21.38 21.25 23.38
N GLN A 119 -20.10 20.88 23.35
CA GLN A 119 -18.98 21.74 23.74
C GLN A 119 -17.87 21.65 22.69
N VAL A 120 -16.95 22.63 22.70
CA VAL A 120 -15.73 22.53 21.90
C VAL A 120 -14.98 21.25 22.27
N GLY A 121 -14.57 20.48 21.27
CA GLY A 121 -13.94 19.17 21.43
C GLY A 121 -14.90 17.98 21.43
N SER A 122 -16.22 18.19 21.55
CA SER A 122 -17.20 17.11 21.39
C SER A 122 -17.07 16.44 20.02
N GLN A 123 -17.28 15.13 19.97
CA GLN A 123 -17.43 14.39 18.71
C GLN A 123 -18.91 14.21 18.40
N LEU A 124 -19.31 14.48 17.16
CA LEU A 124 -20.67 14.35 16.67
C LEU A 124 -20.69 13.45 15.42
N ALA A 125 -21.86 12.89 15.08
CA ALA A 125 -22.02 12.21 13.80
C ALA A 125 -22.15 13.25 12.68
N GLY A 126 -21.19 13.27 11.77
CA GLY A 126 -21.18 14.11 10.58
C GLY A 126 -21.96 13.52 9.41
N PRO A 127 -21.92 14.19 8.25
CA PRO A 127 -22.49 13.65 7.02
C PRO A 127 -21.95 12.25 6.70
N GLY A 128 -22.83 11.29 6.45
CA GLY A 128 -22.44 9.89 6.20
C GLY A 128 -22.09 9.08 7.45
N GLY A 129 -22.29 9.62 8.65
CA GLY A 129 -22.12 8.89 9.92
C GLY A 129 -20.70 8.90 10.50
N GLN A 130 -19.75 9.56 9.83
CA GLN A 130 -18.37 9.68 10.31
C GLN A 130 -18.28 10.64 11.50
N PRO A 131 -17.42 10.38 12.50
CA PRO A 131 -17.24 11.29 13.62
C PRO A 131 -16.60 12.61 13.16
N VAL A 132 -17.18 13.74 13.56
CA VAL A 132 -16.69 15.10 13.31
C VAL A 132 -16.45 15.82 14.63
N LYS A 133 -15.43 16.69 14.68
CA LYS A 133 -15.04 17.38 15.90
C LYS A 133 -15.65 18.78 15.96
N VAL A 134 -16.25 19.13 17.09
CA VAL A 134 -16.70 20.51 17.34
C VAL A 134 -15.49 21.40 17.59
N THR A 135 -15.33 22.44 16.79
CA THR A 135 -14.22 23.41 16.89
C THR A 135 -14.64 24.72 17.52
N GLU A 136 -15.93 25.07 17.45
CA GLU A 136 -16.46 26.31 17.99
C GLU A 136 -17.91 26.13 18.43
N VAL A 137 -18.27 26.75 19.55
CA VAL A 137 -19.66 26.84 20.04
C VAL A 137 -19.92 28.29 20.41
N THR A 138 -20.97 28.87 19.84
CA THR A 138 -21.47 30.21 20.18
C THR A 138 -22.85 30.11 20.85
N ASP A 139 -23.53 31.23 21.04
CA ASP A 139 -24.91 31.25 21.54
C ASP A 139 -25.91 30.66 20.53
N THR A 140 -25.64 30.80 19.23
CA THR A 140 -26.59 30.45 18.16
C THR A 140 -26.09 29.38 17.19
N SER A 141 -24.78 29.11 17.17
CA SER A 141 -24.16 28.22 16.19
C SER A 141 -23.12 27.28 16.81
N VAL A 142 -22.88 26.18 16.11
CA VAL A 142 -21.82 25.22 16.37
C VAL A 142 -21.07 25.00 15.07
N THR A 143 -19.74 25.11 15.10
CA THR A 143 -18.88 24.79 13.96
C THR A 143 -18.23 23.42 14.19
N VAL A 144 -18.38 22.54 13.21
CA VAL A 144 -17.74 21.22 13.18
C VAL A 144 -16.68 21.16 12.09
N ASP A 145 -15.60 20.47 12.38
CA ASP A 145 -14.54 20.12 11.45
C ASP A 145 -14.88 18.81 10.75
N ILE A 146 -14.96 18.87 9.42
CA ILE A 146 -15.33 17.74 8.57
C ILE A 146 -14.13 17.20 7.78
N ASN A 147 -12.91 17.64 8.12
CA ASN A 147 -11.69 17.01 7.60
C ASN A 147 -11.58 15.56 8.06
N HIS A 148 -10.85 14.74 7.29
CA HIS A 148 -10.45 13.42 7.78
C HIS A 148 -9.61 13.58 9.07
N PRO A 149 -9.75 12.72 10.09
CA PRO A 149 -8.99 12.84 11.34
C PRO A 149 -7.46 12.90 11.17
N LEU A 150 -6.96 12.31 10.08
CA LEU A 150 -5.54 12.29 9.70
C LEU A 150 -5.19 13.24 8.55
N ALA A 151 -6.08 14.16 8.17
CA ALA A 151 -5.74 15.19 7.19
C ALA A 151 -4.69 16.15 7.77
N GLY A 152 -3.75 16.58 6.93
CA GLY A 152 -2.64 17.42 7.34
C GLY A 152 -1.57 16.68 8.18
N LYS A 153 -1.51 15.35 8.06
CA LYS A 153 -0.57 14.50 8.80
C LYS A 153 0.23 13.65 7.83
N ASP A 154 1.55 13.73 7.97
CA ASP A 154 2.45 12.73 7.43
C ASP A 154 2.35 11.44 8.25
N LEU A 155 2.39 10.32 7.56
CA LEU A 155 2.15 9.00 8.12
C LEU A 155 3.37 8.11 7.96
N MET A 156 3.60 7.27 8.96
CA MET A 156 4.64 6.25 8.93
C MET A 156 4.02 4.87 9.16
N PHE A 157 4.16 4.00 8.16
CA PHE A 157 3.64 2.64 8.19
C PHE A 157 4.78 1.64 8.36
N ASP A 158 4.76 0.85 9.42
CA ASP A 158 5.56 -0.38 9.50
C ASP A 158 4.71 -1.53 8.94
N ILE A 159 5.11 -2.07 7.80
CA ILE A 159 4.35 -3.04 7.00
C ILE A 159 5.06 -4.38 7.00
N ARG A 160 4.28 -5.46 7.08
CA ARG A 160 4.70 -6.83 6.79
C ARG A 160 3.75 -7.46 5.77
N VAL A 161 4.29 -7.91 4.64
CA VAL A 161 3.52 -8.60 3.60
C VAL A 161 3.33 -10.07 3.98
N LEU A 162 2.08 -10.51 4.08
CA LEU A 162 1.72 -11.88 4.48
C LEU A 162 1.37 -12.77 3.30
N THR A 163 0.61 -12.28 2.32
CA THR A 163 0.31 -13.00 1.08
C THR A 163 0.32 -12.07 -0.12
N VAL A 164 0.65 -12.61 -1.29
CA VAL A 164 0.54 -11.95 -2.60
C VAL A 164 0.02 -12.99 -3.58
N GLU A 165 -1.15 -12.73 -4.16
CA GLU A 165 -1.85 -13.63 -5.07
C GLU A 165 -2.20 -12.87 -6.37
N PRO A 166 -1.94 -13.45 -7.55
CA PRO A 166 -2.24 -12.83 -8.84
C PRO A 166 -3.74 -12.84 -9.21
#